data_AF-A0A9W8E2L0-F1
#
_entry.id   AF-A0A9W8E2L0-F1
#
_cell.length_a   1.000
_cell.length_b   1.000
_cell.length_c   1.000
_cell.angle_alpha   90.00
_cell.angle_beta   90.00
_cell.angle_gamma   90.00
#
_symmetry.space_group_name_H-M   'P 1'
#
loop_
_entity.id
_entity.type
_entity.pdbx_description
1 polymer ?
#
loop_
_entity_poly.entity_id
_entity_poly.type
_entity_poly.pdbx_seq_one_letter_code
_entity_poly.pdbx_strand_id
1 'polypeptide(L)'
;VIPSGWIHAVYTTADSIVIGGNFLSALDLDMQLAVYAMEERVGVSPSQRFPQFEKIQWYAAMHYLKQLTTEVGRRPKGEEAGEKKNKENTPSSPSAPTVLSAVTTTTTSNAPSPSATETVPQHVWYGLRTLAKFLRYQLNMAAPAGSKSAATGTPSSPATSETSDSLATRFSDLPVTLERRRRARKGIPAELADPKGLVQRLERAVQERLASIS
;
A
#
# COMPACT_ATOMS: atom_id res chain seq x y z
N VAL A 1 -16.63 8.75 -11.32
CA VAL A 1 -15.37 8.66 -10.54
C VAL A 1 -14.23 9.01 -11.46
N ILE A 2 -13.21 9.74 -10.98
CA ILE A 2 -12.01 10.09 -11.76
C ILE A 2 -10.88 9.15 -11.30
N PRO A 3 -10.21 8.40 -12.20
CA PRO A 3 -9.09 7.53 -11.82
C PRO A 3 -7.84 8.32 -11.43
N SER A 4 -6.85 7.66 -10.81
CA SER A 4 -5.61 8.34 -10.43
C SER A 4 -4.86 8.93 -11.64
N GLY A 5 -4.24 10.09 -11.46
CA GLY A 5 -3.43 10.76 -12.48
C GLY A 5 -4.19 11.43 -13.64
N TRP A 6 -5.52 11.35 -13.70
CA TRP A 6 -6.32 11.96 -14.77
C TRP A 6 -6.32 13.48 -14.68
N ILE A 7 -5.63 14.13 -15.62
CA ILE A 7 -5.67 15.58 -15.83
C ILE A 7 -7.08 15.95 -16.31
N HIS A 8 -7.72 16.88 -15.61
CA HIS A 8 -9.07 17.34 -15.92
C HIS A 8 -9.23 18.84 -15.60
N ALA A 9 -10.21 19.47 -16.22
CA ALA A 9 -10.68 20.81 -15.91
C ALA A 9 -12.20 20.76 -15.70
N VAL A 10 -12.74 21.70 -14.93
CA VAL A 10 -14.18 21.79 -14.63
C VAL A 10 -14.69 23.15 -15.10
N TYR A 11 -15.82 23.14 -15.80
CA TYR A 11 -16.57 24.34 -16.17
C TYR A 11 -18.00 24.21 -15.64
N THR A 12 -18.45 25.23 -14.92
CA THR A 12 -19.75 25.25 -14.24
C THR A 12 -20.67 26.24 -14.98
N THR A 13 -21.69 25.72 -15.65
CA THR A 13 -22.61 26.51 -16.50
C THR A 13 -23.74 27.19 -15.73
N ALA A 14 -24.02 26.75 -14.50
CA ALA A 14 -25.06 27.28 -13.63
C ALA A 14 -24.73 26.97 -12.16
N ASP A 15 -25.25 27.78 -11.23
CA ASP A 15 -24.99 27.65 -9.79
C ASP A 15 -25.28 26.22 -9.30
N SER A 16 -24.28 25.62 -8.63
CA SER A 16 -24.23 24.19 -8.34
C SER A 16 -23.61 23.92 -6.96
N ILE A 17 -24.16 22.94 -6.25
CA ILE A 17 -23.57 22.38 -5.02
C ILE A 17 -23.04 20.98 -5.36
N VAL A 18 -21.77 20.73 -5.02
CA VAL A 18 -21.09 19.46 -5.29
C VAL A 18 -20.62 18.83 -3.98
N ILE A 19 -20.92 17.55 -3.79
CA ILE A 19 -20.41 16.72 -2.69
C ILE A 19 -19.50 15.65 -3.29
N GLY A 20 -18.28 15.53 -2.76
CA GLY A 20 -17.27 14.60 -3.27
C GLY A 20 -16.02 14.56 -2.39
N GLY A 21 -15.04 13.76 -2.79
CA GLY A 21 -13.78 13.62 -2.07
C GLY A 21 -12.77 12.74 -2.82
N ASN A 22 -11.52 12.79 -2.37
CA ASN A 22 -10.40 12.05 -2.95
C ASN A 22 -9.96 10.91 -2.01
N PHE A 23 -9.55 9.78 -2.57
CA PHE A 23 -9.04 8.63 -1.82
C PHE A 23 -7.83 8.01 -2.52
N LEU A 24 -7.05 7.22 -1.78
CA LEU A 24 -5.96 6.39 -2.31
C LEU A 24 -6.44 4.93 -2.39
N SER A 25 -5.93 4.19 -3.36
CA SER A 25 -6.30 2.79 -3.61
C SER A 25 -5.09 1.96 -4.02
N ALA A 26 -4.99 0.71 -3.57
CA ALA A 26 -3.88 -0.16 -3.93
C ALA A 26 -3.84 -0.52 -5.43
N LEU A 27 -4.97 -0.35 -6.14
CA LEU A 27 -5.11 -0.60 -7.58
C LEU A 27 -4.22 0.33 -8.42
N ASP A 28 -4.08 1.60 -8.02
CA ASP A 28 -3.41 2.67 -8.78
C ASP A 28 -2.07 3.10 -8.13
N LEU A 29 -1.41 2.24 -7.34
CA LEU A 29 -0.20 2.60 -6.58
C LEU A 29 0.91 3.19 -7.45
N ASP A 30 1.17 2.61 -8.62
CA ASP A 30 2.18 3.10 -9.56
C ASP A 30 1.89 4.55 -10.00
N MET A 31 0.63 4.86 -10.31
CA MET A 31 0.20 6.19 -10.73
C MET A 31 0.20 7.20 -9.57
N GLN A 32 -0.24 6.80 -8.38
CA GLN A 32 -0.20 7.65 -7.18
C GLN A 32 1.24 8.04 -6.82
N LEU A 33 2.17 7.08 -6.90
CA LEU A 33 3.60 7.32 -6.69
C LEU A 33 4.22 8.17 -7.80
N ALA A 34 3.78 8.01 -9.06
CA ALA A 34 4.18 8.86 -10.18
C ALA A 34 3.72 10.31 -10.01
N VAL A 35 2.46 10.53 -9.60
CA VAL A 35 1.89 11.86 -9.32
C VAL A 35 2.62 12.52 -8.15
N TYR A 36 2.85 11.81 -7.05
CA TYR A 36 3.63 12.32 -5.92
C TYR A 36 5.05 12.73 -6.35
N ALA A 37 5.75 11.93 -7.17
CA ALA A 37 7.07 12.30 -7.73
C ALA A 37 7.00 13.52 -8.67
N MET A 38 5.86 13.76 -9.32
CA MET A 38 5.63 14.92 -10.17
C MET A 38 5.33 16.19 -9.35
N GLU A 39 4.47 16.12 -8.33
CA GLU A 39 4.25 17.19 -7.33
C GLU A 39 5.56 17.63 -6.66
N GLU A 40 6.38 16.63 -6.30
CA GLU A 40 7.74 16.77 -5.78
C GLU A 40 8.68 17.52 -6.74
N ARG A 41 8.56 17.30 -8.05
CA ARG A 41 9.41 17.90 -9.08
C ARG A 41 8.99 19.32 -9.45
N VAL A 42 7.69 19.58 -9.57
CA VAL A 42 7.16 20.91 -9.96
C VAL A 42 6.98 21.86 -8.77
N GLY A 43 7.28 21.41 -7.54
CA GLY A 43 7.36 22.28 -6.36
C GLY A 43 6.02 22.60 -5.69
N VAL A 44 4.99 21.77 -5.88
CA VAL A 44 3.64 21.97 -5.28
C VAL A 44 3.74 22.20 -3.77
N SER A 45 3.00 23.18 -3.23
CA SER A 45 3.00 23.46 -1.78
C SER A 45 2.58 22.22 -0.98
N PRO A 46 3.23 21.90 0.16
CA PRO A 46 2.80 20.81 1.04
C PRO A 46 1.34 20.91 1.52
N SER A 47 0.73 22.10 1.48
CA SER A 47 -0.70 22.31 1.80
C SER A 47 -1.66 21.92 0.67
N GLN A 48 -1.16 21.71 -0.55
CA GLN A 48 -1.94 21.33 -1.74
C GLN A 48 -1.79 19.84 -2.10
N ARG A 49 -0.89 19.12 -1.43
CA ARG A 49 -0.63 17.68 -1.64
C ARG A 49 -1.45 16.82 -0.68
N PHE A 50 -1.52 15.52 -0.96
CA PHE A 50 -2.19 14.58 -0.06
C PHE A 50 -1.53 14.56 1.35
N PRO A 51 -2.28 14.83 2.43
CA PRO A 51 -1.71 14.99 3.77
C PRO A 51 -1.13 13.67 4.27
N GLN A 52 0.09 13.74 4.81
CA GLN A 52 0.83 12.58 5.35
C GLN A 52 1.00 11.40 4.34
N PHE A 53 0.99 11.65 3.02
CA PHE A 53 1.13 10.63 1.97
C PHE A 53 2.28 9.65 2.25
N GLU A 54 3.46 10.17 2.59
CA GLU A 54 4.65 9.37 2.92
C GLU A 54 4.41 8.35 4.06
N LYS A 55 3.53 8.67 5.01
CA LYS A 55 3.19 7.81 6.16
C LYS A 55 2.12 6.77 5.83
N ILE A 56 1.06 7.13 5.09
CA ILE A 56 0.02 6.14 4.74
C ILE A 56 0.59 5.03 3.84
N GLN A 57 1.61 5.33 3.03
CA GLN A 57 2.35 4.31 2.27
C GLN A 57 3.14 3.32 3.17
N TRP A 58 3.65 3.76 4.33
CA TRP A 58 4.24 2.82 5.32
C TRP A 58 3.19 1.89 5.93
N TYR A 59 2.01 2.39 6.30
CA TYR A 59 0.93 1.55 6.81
C TYR A 59 0.37 0.60 5.75
N ALA A 60 0.28 1.03 4.49
CA ALA A 60 -0.09 0.17 3.36
C ALA A 60 0.90 -0.99 3.20
N ALA A 61 2.21 -0.74 3.28
CA ALA A 61 3.22 -1.78 3.27
C ALA A 61 3.10 -2.77 4.44
N MET A 62 2.77 -2.28 5.65
CA MET A 62 2.51 -3.15 6.81
C MET A 62 1.27 -4.04 6.60
N HIS A 63 0.19 -3.48 6.05
CA HIS A 63 -1.06 -4.19 5.76
C HIS A 63 -0.85 -5.28 4.69
N TYR A 64 -0.28 -4.93 3.54
CA TYR A 64 -0.09 -5.88 2.44
C TYR A 64 0.97 -6.94 2.75
N LEU A 65 2.03 -6.61 3.51
CA LEU A 65 2.97 -7.63 3.97
C LEU A 65 2.28 -8.68 4.86
N LYS A 66 1.35 -8.27 5.73
CA LYS A 66 0.57 -9.20 6.57
C LYS A 66 -0.30 -10.12 5.71
N GLN A 67 -0.99 -9.59 4.70
CA GLN A 67 -1.83 -10.41 3.81
C GLN A 67 -0.98 -11.40 3.01
N LEU A 68 0.04 -10.94 2.27
CA LEU A 68 0.92 -11.78 1.46
C LEU A 68 1.60 -12.90 2.28
N THR A 69 2.05 -12.62 3.51
CA THR A 69 2.67 -13.65 4.36
C THR A 69 1.67 -14.64 4.95
N THR A 70 0.44 -14.20 5.26
CA THR A 70 -0.65 -15.09 5.72
C THR A 70 -1.05 -16.09 4.64
N GLU A 71 -1.07 -15.67 3.37
CA GLU A 71 -1.30 -16.56 2.23
C GLU A 71 -0.20 -17.61 2.03
N VAL A 72 1.08 -17.26 2.24
CA VAL A 72 2.21 -18.21 2.10
C VAL A 72 2.13 -19.35 3.11
N GLY A 73 1.59 -19.10 4.31
CA GLY A 73 1.26 -20.13 5.29
C GLY A 73 0.07 -21.03 4.89
N ARG A 74 -0.71 -20.64 3.87
CA ARG A 74 -1.99 -21.26 3.47
C ARG A 74 -1.85 -22.12 2.21
N ARG A 75 -0.77 -22.91 2.11
CA ARG A 75 -0.64 -23.94 1.06
C ARG A 75 -1.87 -24.87 1.10
N PRO A 76 -2.41 -25.31 -0.04
CA PRO A 76 -3.47 -26.31 -0.03
C PRO A 76 -2.96 -27.60 0.62
N LYS A 77 -3.76 -28.20 1.50
CA LYS A 77 -3.60 -29.62 1.81
C LYS A 77 -3.90 -30.40 0.54
N GLY A 78 -3.01 -31.33 0.17
CA GLY A 78 -3.30 -32.32 -0.86
C GLY A 78 -4.46 -33.23 -0.45
N GLU A 79 -4.99 -33.96 -1.42
CA GLU A 79 -6.09 -34.90 -1.22
C GLU A 79 -5.64 -36.11 -0.39
N GLU A 80 -6.11 -36.20 0.85
CA GLU A 80 -6.11 -37.45 1.61
C GLU A 80 -7.55 -37.81 2.01
N ALA A 81 -8.12 -38.81 1.35
CA ALA A 81 -9.38 -39.41 1.73
C ALA A 81 -9.17 -40.39 2.90
N GLY A 82 -9.84 -40.17 4.03
CA GLY A 82 -9.63 -40.96 5.25
C GLY A 82 -10.71 -40.76 6.32
N GLU A 83 -11.90 -41.33 6.11
CA GLU A 83 -13.01 -41.27 7.08
C GLU A 83 -12.78 -42.17 8.31
N LYS A 84 -13.06 -41.64 9.52
CA LYS A 84 -13.82 -42.35 10.59
C LYS A 84 -14.34 -41.43 11.71
N LYS A 85 -15.35 -41.93 12.44
CA LYS A 85 -16.39 -41.17 13.19
C LYS A 85 -16.23 -41.21 14.73
N ASN A 86 -16.90 -40.26 15.41
CA ASN A 86 -17.42 -40.31 16.81
C ASN A 86 -16.36 -40.30 17.94
N LYS A 87 -16.59 -39.89 19.22
CA LYS A 87 -17.73 -39.42 20.08
C LYS A 87 -17.11 -38.76 21.37
N GLU A 88 -17.72 -38.08 22.37
CA GLU A 88 -19.07 -37.59 22.76
C GLU A 88 -18.94 -36.51 23.89
N ASN A 89 -20.01 -35.76 24.24
CA ASN A 89 -20.45 -35.18 25.55
C ASN A 89 -19.42 -34.68 26.62
N THR A 90 -19.28 -33.37 26.95
CA THR A 90 -20.12 -32.45 27.81
C THR A 90 -20.10 -32.69 29.34
N PRO A 91 -20.39 -31.70 30.24
CA PRO A 91 -20.34 -30.22 30.15
C PRO A 91 -19.77 -29.50 31.42
N SER A 92 -19.51 -28.18 31.35
CA SER A 92 -19.67 -27.26 32.50
C SER A 92 -19.82 -25.78 32.10
N SER A 93 -20.37 -24.96 33.00
CA SER A 93 -20.71 -23.52 32.90
C SER A 93 -20.69 -22.94 34.34
N PRO A 94 -20.95 -21.65 34.64
CA PRO A 94 -21.22 -20.49 33.77
C PRO A 94 -20.41 -19.21 34.14
N SER A 95 -20.57 -18.13 33.36
CA SER A 95 -20.78 -16.74 33.87
C SER A 95 -21.05 -15.74 32.74
N ALA A 96 -21.93 -14.78 33.00
CA ALA A 96 -22.30 -13.64 32.15
C ALA A 96 -22.51 -12.39 33.06
N PRO A 97 -22.73 -11.15 32.57
CA PRO A 97 -23.92 -10.82 31.76
C PRO A 97 -23.66 -9.92 30.52
N THR A 98 -24.66 -9.84 29.64
CA THR A 98 -24.69 -8.96 28.47
C THR A 98 -25.49 -7.68 28.73
N VAL A 99 -24.90 -6.53 28.40
CA VAL A 99 -25.59 -5.25 28.09
C VAL A 99 -24.66 -4.52 27.11
N LEU A 100 -25.09 -3.91 26.00
CA LEU A 100 -26.43 -3.48 25.56
C LEU A 100 -26.82 -4.11 24.20
N SER A 101 -28.09 -3.98 23.81
CA SER A 101 -28.60 -4.38 22.49
C SER A 101 -29.53 -3.32 21.89
N ALA A 102 -29.72 -3.41 20.57
CA ALA A 102 -30.77 -2.78 19.77
C ALA A 102 -30.83 -1.23 19.71
N VAL A 103 -30.24 -0.69 18.64
CA VAL A 103 -31.04 0.05 17.65
C VAL A 103 -30.90 -0.67 16.32
N THR A 104 -31.97 -1.34 15.89
CA THR A 104 -31.98 -2.13 14.64
C THR A 104 -32.83 -1.41 13.60
N THR A 105 -32.20 -0.67 12.68
CA THR A 105 -32.85 -0.13 11.49
C THR A 105 -32.63 -1.09 10.31
N THR A 106 -33.68 -1.82 9.96
CA THR A 106 -33.68 -2.77 8.85
C THR A 106 -33.55 -2.07 7.50
N THR A 107 -32.42 -2.28 6.82
CA THR A 107 -32.30 -2.05 5.37
C THR A 107 -31.89 -3.34 4.69
N THR A 108 -32.86 -4.02 4.07
CA THR A 108 -32.63 -5.24 3.31
C THR A 108 -31.81 -4.95 2.07
N SER A 109 -30.55 -5.38 2.09
CA SER A 109 -29.79 -5.64 0.86
C SER A 109 -29.03 -6.96 1.05
N ASN A 110 -29.08 -7.83 0.02
CA ASN A 110 -28.37 -9.11 0.05
C ASN A 110 -26.88 -8.91 -0.25
N ALA A 111 -26.15 -8.36 0.72
CA ALA A 111 -24.70 -8.39 0.72
C ALA A 111 -24.23 -9.81 1.09
N PRO A 112 -23.43 -10.50 0.26
CA PRO A 112 -22.89 -11.81 0.62
C PRO A 112 -21.96 -11.72 1.83
N SER A 113 -22.06 -12.69 2.74
CA SER A 113 -21.23 -12.74 3.95
C SER A 113 -19.72 -12.80 3.59
N PRO A 114 -18.83 -12.06 4.28
CA PRO A 114 -17.40 -12.04 3.98
C PRO A 114 -16.67 -13.29 4.50
N SER A 115 -17.00 -14.46 3.96
CA SER A 115 -16.50 -15.76 4.38
C SER A 115 -15.77 -16.54 3.26
N ALA A 116 -15.07 -15.83 2.37
CA ALA A 116 -14.15 -16.43 1.39
C ALA A 116 -12.86 -15.60 1.22
N THR A 117 -11.72 -16.20 1.54
CA THR A 117 -10.35 -15.85 1.08
C THR A 117 -10.07 -14.38 0.72
N GLU A 118 -9.82 -13.54 1.72
CA GLU A 118 -9.12 -12.26 1.50
C GLU A 118 -7.68 -12.55 1.05
N THR A 119 -7.44 -12.41 -0.26
CA THR A 119 -6.13 -12.57 -0.92
C THR A 119 -5.82 -11.33 -1.73
N VAL A 120 -4.56 -10.89 -1.74
CA VAL A 120 -4.14 -9.68 -2.45
C VAL A 120 -4.30 -9.91 -3.96
N PRO A 121 -5.10 -9.11 -4.69
CA PRO A 121 -5.32 -9.32 -6.12
C PRO A 121 -4.01 -9.20 -6.93
N GLN A 122 -3.80 -10.09 -7.91
CA GLN A 122 -2.53 -10.19 -8.65
C GLN A 122 -2.04 -8.88 -9.27
N HIS A 123 -2.96 -8.05 -9.79
CA HIS A 123 -2.61 -6.76 -10.39
C HIS A 123 -2.02 -5.76 -9.36
N VAL A 124 -2.36 -5.89 -8.08
CA VAL A 124 -1.80 -5.04 -7.00
C VAL A 124 -0.32 -5.37 -6.75
N TRP A 125 0.15 -6.59 -7.08
CA TRP A 125 1.51 -7.03 -6.75
C TRP A 125 2.60 -6.19 -7.45
N TYR A 126 2.34 -5.69 -8.67
CA TYR A 126 3.23 -4.74 -9.34
C TYR A 126 3.29 -3.39 -8.62
N GLY A 127 2.15 -2.85 -8.22
CA GLY A 127 2.07 -1.64 -7.38
C GLY A 127 2.80 -1.79 -6.05
N LEU A 128 2.77 -2.99 -5.44
CA LEU A 128 3.53 -3.30 -4.22
C LEU A 128 5.05 -3.38 -4.46
N ARG A 129 5.51 -3.80 -5.66
CA ARG A 129 6.92 -3.76 -6.06
C ARG A 129 7.41 -2.30 -6.15
N THR A 130 6.59 -1.40 -6.70
CA THR A 130 6.91 0.05 -6.75
C THR A 130 6.83 0.70 -5.38
N LEU A 131 5.84 0.36 -4.55
CA LEU A 131 5.77 0.79 -3.16
C LEU A 131 7.03 0.40 -2.39
N ALA A 132 7.52 -0.84 -2.55
CA ALA A 132 8.75 -1.29 -1.93
C ALA A 132 9.97 -0.45 -2.38
N LYS A 133 10.11 -0.17 -3.69
CA LYS A 133 11.13 0.75 -4.22
C LYS A 133 11.04 2.16 -3.61
N PHE A 134 9.83 2.71 -3.49
CA PHE A 134 9.59 4.03 -2.90
C PHE A 134 9.99 4.07 -1.42
N LEU A 135 9.60 3.07 -0.62
CA LEU A 135 10.00 2.99 0.79
C LEU A 135 11.50 2.76 0.97
N ARG A 136 12.15 2.02 0.05
CA ARG A 136 13.62 1.89 -0.02
C ARG A 136 14.30 3.25 -0.25
N TYR A 137 13.78 4.06 -1.18
CA TYR A 137 14.25 5.44 -1.39
C TYR A 137 14.04 6.32 -0.14
N GLN A 138 12.87 6.25 0.50
CA GLN A 138 12.56 7.01 1.72
C GLN A 138 13.48 6.65 2.89
N LEU A 139 13.87 5.38 3.06
CA LEU A 139 14.88 4.97 4.03
C LEU A 139 16.25 5.61 3.75
N ASN A 140 16.68 5.61 2.49
CA ASN A 140 17.96 6.22 2.09
C ASN A 140 17.94 7.75 2.29
N MET A 141 16.79 8.40 2.06
CA MET A 141 16.58 9.82 2.38
C MET A 141 16.55 10.10 3.89
N ALA A 142 16.06 9.16 4.71
CA ALA A 142 16.03 9.30 6.16
C ALA A 142 17.41 9.06 6.82
N ALA A 143 18.26 8.24 6.21
CA ALA A 143 19.57 7.85 6.74
C ALA A 143 20.55 9.04 6.91
N PRO A 144 21.43 9.03 7.94
CA PRO A 144 22.39 10.11 8.18
C PRO A 144 23.43 10.22 7.05
N ALA A 145 23.86 11.46 6.77
CA ALA A 145 24.64 11.81 5.58
C ALA A 145 26.08 11.23 5.51
N GLY A 146 26.55 10.54 6.56
CA GLY A 146 27.82 9.81 6.57
C GLY A 146 27.72 8.35 6.11
N SER A 147 26.51 7.82 5.90
CA SER A 147 26.33 6.44 5.40
C SER A 147 26.57 6.38 3.89
N LYS A 148 27.61 5.64 3.46
CA LYS A 148 27.98 5.53 2.05
C LYS A 148 26.88 4.84 1.23
N SER A 149 26.25 5.59 0.33
CA SER A 149 25.60 5.05 -0.86
C SER A 149 25.95 5.97 -2.02
N ALA A 150 26.81 5.50 -2.92
CA ALA A 150 27.26 6.27 -4.08
C ALA A 150 26.27 6.08 -5.23
N ALA A 151 25.62 7.17 -5.65
CA ALA A 151 24.70 7.21 -6.77
C ALA A 151 24.74 8.56 -7.49
N THR A 152 25.94 9.14 -7.66
CA THR A 152 26.16 10.34 -8.48
C THR A 152 26.18 9.96 -9.97
N GLY A 153 25.01 9.56 -10.49
CA GLY A 153 24.80 9.27 -11.90
C GLY A 153 24.37 10.52 -12.66
N THR A 154 25.08 10.87 -13.73
CA THR A 154 24.68 11.93 -14.66
C THR A 154 23.51 11.44 -15.53
N PRO A 155 22.44 12.23 -15.74
CA PRO A 155 21.32 11.79 -16.57
C PRO A 155 21.68 11.84 -18.06
N SER A 156 21.70 10.67 -18.71
CA SER A 156 21.73 10.54 -20.16
C SER A 156 20.37 10.02 -20.66
N SER A 157 19.73 10.74 -21.57
CA SER A 157 18.57 10.24 -22.34
C SER A 157 19.00 9.08 -23.25
N PRO A 158 18.10 8.11 -23.55
CA PRO A 158 16.97 8.37 -24.43
C PRO A 158 15.62 7.86 -23.88
N ALA A 159 14.54 8.18 -24.59
CA ALA A 159 13.20 7.65 -24.33
C ALA A 159 12.94 6.36 -25.13
N THR A 160 12.33 5.35 -24.50
CA THR A 160 11.28 4.46 -25.06
C THR A 160 10.87 3.40 -24.02
N SER A 161 9.63 2.88 -24.12
CA SER A 161 8.99 1.91 -23.21
C SER A 161 8.84 2.35 -21.74
N GLU A 162 7.60 2.71 -21.34
CA GLU A 162 7.26 2.91 -19.92
C GLU A 162 7.02 1.56 -19.23
N THR A 163 8.09 0.94 -18.73
CA THR A 163 8.02 -0.21 -17.82
C THR A 163 8.10 0.24 -16.35
N SER A 164 7.74 -0.63 -15.41
CA SER A 164 7.74 -0.34 -13.96
C SER A 164 9.13 -0.13 -13.34
N ASP A 165 10.21 -0.18 -14.13
CA ASP A 165 11.53 0.32 -13.75
C ASP A 165 11.71 1.83 -14.00
N SER A 166 10.95 2.46 -14.91
CA SER A 166 10.92 3.93 -15.11
C SER A 166 10.59 4.68 -13.81
N LEU A 167 9.74 4.10 -12.96
CA LEU A 167 9.37 4.69 -11.66
C LEU A 167 10.53 4.72 -10.66
N ALA A 168 11.55 3.87 -10.80
CA ALA A 168 12.77 3.99 -9.99
C ALA A 168 13.57 5.25 -10.38
N THR A 169 13.72 5.49 -11.69
CA THR A 169 14.36 6.68 -12.26
C THR A 169 13.67 7.97 -11.81
N ARG A 170 12.33 7.97 -11.78
CA ARG A 170 11.54 9.14 -11.32
C ARG A 170 11.79 9.55 -9.86
N PHE A 171 12.39 8.68 -9.03
CA PHE A 171 12.82 9.03 -7.66
C PHE A 171 14.33 9.32 -7.55
N SER A 172 15.21 8.74 -8.38
CA SER A 172 16.65 9.06 -8.37
C SER A 172 16.92 10.50 -8.77
N ASP A 173 16.11 11.04 -9.68
CA ASP A 173 16.36 12.31 -10.34
C ASP A 173 15.87 13.52 -9.50
N LEU A 174 15.31 13.27 -8.32
CA LEU A 174 14.80 14.30 -7.41
C LEU A 174 15.93 14.86 -6.53
N PRO A 175 16.20 16.18 -6.54
CA PRO A 175 17.32 16.75 -5.77
C PRO A 175 17.17 16.54 -4.25
N VAL A 176 18.23 16.07 -3.60
CA VAL A 176 18.24 15.71 -2.17
C VAL A 176 18.27 16.96 -1.29
N THR A 177 17.10 17.44 -0.85
CA THR A 177 16.97 18.63 0.00
C THR A 177 16.85 18.29 1.49
N LEU A 178 17.21 19.24 2.36
CA LEU A 178 17.04 19.09 3.81
C LEU A 178 15.56 18.82 4.19
N GLU A 179 14.61 19.47 3.51
CA GLU A 179 13.18 19.29 3.78
C GLU A 179 12.64 17.93 3.30
N ARG A 180 13.13 17.37 2.18
CA ARG A 180 12.88 15.96 1.83
C ARG A 180 13.38 15.03 2.92
N ARG A 181 14.62 15.23 3.37
CA ARG A 181 15.24 14.44 4.46
C ARG A 181 14.56 14.66 5.83
N ARG A 182 13.84 15.76 6.05
CA ARG A 182 12.99 16.01 7.23
C ARG A 182 11.63 15.32 7.09
N ARG A 183 10.99 15.40 5.92
CA ARG A 183 9.71 14.72 5.64
C ARG A 183 9.82 13.20 5.66
N ALA A 184 10.81 12.61 4.99
CA ALA A 184 11.03 11.16 4.98
C ALA A 184 11.15 10.58 6.41
N ARG A 185 11.86 11.29 7.31
CA ARG A 185 11.96 10.93 8.74
C ARG A 185 10.65 11.10 9.53
N LYS A 186 9.79 12.06 9.18
CA LYS A 186 8.45 12.24 9.77
C LYS A 186 7.39 11.30 9.15
N GLY A 187 7.66 10.78 7.95
CA GLY A 187 6.81 9.85 7.22
C GLY A 187 6.88 8.43 7.80
N ILE A 188 8.07 7.98 8.23
CA ILE A 188 8.23 6.71 8.95
C ILE A 188 7.38 6.75 10.24
N PRO A 189 6.48 5.77 10.49
CA PRO A 189 5.75 5.66 11.76
C PRO A 189 6.71 5.45 12.93
N ALA A 190 6.49 6.13 14.06
CA ALA A 190 7.38 6.07 15.22
C ALA A 190 7.29 4.74 15.98
N GLU A 191 6.16 4.07 15.85
CA GLU A 191 5.83 2.74 16.35
C GLU A 191 6.48 1.60 15.52
N LEU A 192 7.02 1.89 14.34
CA LEU A 192 7.62 0.89 13.45
C LEU A 192 9.06 0.59 13.87
N ALA A 193 9.23 -0.38 14.77
CA ALA A 193 10.52 -0.75 15.35
C ALA A 193 11.60 -1.19 14.33
N ASP A 194 11.20 -1.76 13.20
CA ASP A 194 12.11 -2.19 12.11
C ASP A 194 11.60 -1.75 10.72
N PRO A 195 11.87 -0.48 10.32
CA PRO A 195 11.49 0.00 8.99
C PRO A 195 12.31 -0.63 7.86
N LYS A 196 13.58 -0.98 8.12
CA LYS A 196 14.50 -1.52 7.11
C LYS A 196 14.12 -2.93 6.70
N GLY A 197 13.88 -3.79 7.68
CA GLY A 197 13.43 -5.17 7.48
C GLY A 197 11.97 -5.25 7.04
N LEU A 198 11.09 -4.28 7.37
CA LEU A 198 9.76 -4.20 6.76
C LEU A 198 9.87 -4.14 5.23
N VAL A 199 10.70 -3.23 4.71
CA VAL A 199 10.91 -3.10 3.25
C VAL A 199 11.57 -4.37 2.68
N GLN A 200 12.57 -4.95 3.34
CA GLN A 200 13.19 -6.21 2.87
C GLN A 200 12.20 -7.40 2.84
N ARG A 201 11.27 -7.48 3.81
CA ARG A 201 10.23 -8.51 3.84
C ARG A 201 9.17 -8.28 2.75
N LEU A 202 8.79 -7.02 2.48
CA LEU A 202 7.86 -6.68 1.38
C LEU A 202 8.49 -6.95 0.01
N GLU A 203 9.72 -6.48 -0.23
CA GLU A 203 10.49 -6.76 -1.46
C GLU A 203 10.51 -8.27 -1.74
N ARG A 204 10.83 -9.09 -0.72
CA ARG A 204 10.86 -10.55 -0.85
C ARG A 204 9.48 -11.15 -1.13
N ALA A 205 8.47 -10.84 -0.32
CA ALA A 205 7.13 -11.43 -0.47
C ALA A 205 6.50 -11.10 -1.83
N VAL A 206 6.72 -9.89 -2.35
CA VAL A 206 6.29 -9.50 -3.70
C VAL A 206 7.11 -10.22 -4.78
N GLN A 207 8.42 -10.38 -4.60
CA GLN A 207 9.26 -11.12 -5.57
C GLN A 207 8.89 -12.61 -5.64
N GLU A 208 8.66 -13.26 -4.50
CA GLU A 208 8.18 -14.66 -4.41
C GLU A 208 6.81 -14.82 -5.09
N ARG A 209 5.92 -13.84 -4.93
CA ARG A 209 4.61 -13.80 -5.58
C ARG A 209 4.68 -13.62 -7.10
N LEU A 210 5.45 -12.63 -7.58
CA LEU A 210 5.63 -12.41 -9.02
C LEU A 210 6.33 -13.60 -9.70
N ALA A 211 7.29 -14.25 -9.02
CA ALA A 211 7.93 -15.46 -9.51
C ALA A 211 6.97 -16.67 -9.61
N SER A 212 5.85 -16.68 -8.87
CA SER A 212 4.86 -17.77 -8.94
C SER A 212 3.84 -17.65 -10.10
N ILE A 213 4.00 -16.64 -10.96
CA ILE A 213 3.19 -16.43 -12.20
C ILE A 213 4.05 -16.61 -13.48
N SER A 214 5.38 -16.70 -13.34
CA SER A 214 6.35 -16.81 -14.45
C SER A 214 6.81 -18.24 -14.73
#